data_AF-A0A3B9I3M0-F1
#
_entry.id   AF-A0A3B9I3M0-F1
#
_cell.length_a   1.000
_cell.length_b   1.000
_cell.length_c   1.000
_cell.angle_alpha   90.00
_cell.angle_beta   90.00
_cell.angle_gamma   90.00
#
_symmetry.space_group_name_H-M   'P 1'
#
loop_
_entity.id
_entity.type
_entity.pdbx_description
1 polymer ?
#
loop_
_entity_poly.entity_id
_entity_poly.type
_entity_poly.pdbx_seq_one_letter_code
_entity_poly.pdbx_strand_id
1 'polypeptide(L)' 'SIGYIKGAQAPIIDRTLGEIVYVNPLPSAMILTGIVVAVSITAYALSLIIRIHEAYGSIDLNEILRPKEGDRIE' A
#
# COMPACT_ATOMS: atom_id res chain seq x y z
N SER A 1 9.48 20.82 2.23
CA SER A 1 9.56 19.36 2.09
C SER A 1 10.78 18.89 2.86
N ILE A 2 10.65 17.82 3.68
CA ILE A 2 11.70 17.35 4.61
C ILE A 2 13.01 16.97 3.90
N GLY A 3 12.97 16.55 2.62
CA GLY A 3 14.15 16.17 1.85
C GLY A 3 14.60 17.16 0.78
N TYR A 4 13.83 18.24 0.53
CA TYR A 4 14.09 19.15 -0.58
C TYR A 4 14.93 20.34 -0.13
N ILE A 5 16.01 20.58 -0.87
CA ILE A 5 16.87 21.76 -0.72
C ILE A 5 16.71 22.61 -1.99
N LYS A 6 16.45 23.91 -1.84
CA LYS A 6 16.24 24.81 -2.98
C LYS A 6 17.48 24.85 -3.86
N GLY A 7 17.32 24.57 -5.16
CA GLY A 7 18.42 24.55 -6.12
C GLY A 7 19.21 23.23 -6.18
N ALA A 8 18.86 22.22 -5.37
CA ALA A 8 19.49 20.91 -5.42
C ALA A 8 18.95 20.05 -6.59
N GLN A 9 19.82 19.24 -7.19
CA GLN A 9 19.47 18.30 -8.25
C GLN A 9 18.90 16.98 -7.71
N ALA A 10 18.18 16.24 -8.56
CA ALA A 10 17.74 14.87 -8.30
C ALA A 10 18.95 13.99 -7.93
N PRO A 11 18.82 12.97 -7.04
CA PRO A 11 19.94 12.21 -6.50
C PRO A 11 20.44 11.16 -7.51
N ILE A 12 20.89 11.64 -8.67
CA ILE A 12 21.39 10.87 -9.80
C ILE A 12 22.79 11.42 -10.08
N ILE A 13 23.80 10.60 -9.83
CA ILE A 13 25.18 11.04 -9.95
C ILE A 13 25.53 11.15 -11.44
N ASP A 14 25.85 12.36 -11.89
CA ASP A 14 26.46 12.63 -13.19
C ASP A 14 27.96 12.90 -13.01
N ARG A 15 28.80 12.12 -13.67
CA ARG A 15 30.28 12.26 -13.58
C ARG A 15 30.82 13.40 -14.45
N THR A 16 29.99 13.98 -15.34
CA THR A 16 30.37 15.09 -16.22
C THR A 16 30.13 16.44 -15.57
N LEU A 17 29.28 16.47 -14.54
CA LEU A 17 28.98 17.64 -13.75
C LEU A 17 29.95 17.73 -12.57
N GLY A 18 30.36 18.96 -12.22
CA GLY A 18 31.22 19.22 -11.07
C GLY A 18 30.54 18.96 -9.73
N GLU A 19 31.03 19.58 -8.66
CA GLU A 19 30.43 19.44 -7.33
C GLU A 19 29.06 20.14 -7.29
N ILE A 20 27.98 19.35 -7.32
CA ILE A 20 26.58 19.82 -7.27
C ILE A 20 25.93 19.34 -5.97
N VAL A 21 25.04 20.16 -5.41
CA VAL A 21 24.19 19.78 -4.27
C VAL A 21 23.03 18.91 -4.74
N TYR A 22 22.88 17.74 -4.13
CA TYR A 22 21.80 16.79 -4.42
C TYR A 22 20.72 16.81 -3.33
N VAL A 23 19.48 16.51 -3.71
CA VAL A 23 18.39 16.30 -2.73
C VAL A 23 18.66 15.04 -1.91
N ASN A 24 18.18 15.01 -0.66
CA ASN A 24 18.32 13.84 0.19
C ASN A 24 17.49 12.67 -0.40
N PRO A 25 18.10 11.51 -0.73
CA PRO A 25 17.37 10.39 -1.31
C PRO A 25 16.48 9.64 -0.31
N LEU A 26 16.71 9.81 1.00
CA LEU A 26 16.02 9.01 2.04
C LEU A 26 14.50 9.22 2.02
N PRO A 27 13.95 10.45 1.99
CA PRO A 27 12.50 10.62 1.98
C PRO A 27 11.84 10.05 0.71
N SER A 28 12.47 10.20 -0.45
CA SER A 28 11.96 9.64 -1.71
C SER A 28 11.91 8.11 -1.70
N ALA A 29 12.96 7.46 -1.18
CA ALA A 29 12.98 6.01 -1.02
C ALA A 29 11.90 5.52 -0.04
N MET A 30 11.74 6.19 1.10
CA MET A 30 10.69 5.85 2.08
C MET A 30 9.28 5.98 1.48
N ILE A 31 9.02 7.04 0.71
CA ILE A 31 7.73 7.25 0.05
C ILE A 31 7.45 6.18 -0.99
N LEU A 32 8.43 5.84 -1.84
CA LEU A 32 8.26 4.80 -2.86
C LEU A 32 7.91 3.45 -2.23
N THR A 33 8.61 3.07 -1.16
CA THR A 33 8.30 1.85 -0.39
C THR A 33 6.88 1.91 0.19
N GLY A 34 6.52 3.04 0.82
CA GLY A 34 5.18 3.23 1.40
C GLY A 34 4.06 3.11 0.38
N ILE A 35 4.25 3.66 -0.83
CA ILE A 35 3.28 3.56 -1.92
C ILE A 35 3.06 2.10 -2.33
N VAL A 36 4.13 1.35 -2.58
CA VAL A 36 4.02 -0.05 -3.00
C VAL A 36 3.35 -0.91 -1.93
N VAL A 37 3.70 -0.69 -0.65
CA VAL A 37 3.07 -1.39 0.48
C VAL A 37 1.58 -1.08 0.57
N ALA A 38 1.20 0.20 0.50
CA ALA A 38 -0.21 0.61 0.57
C ALA A 38 -1.03 -0.01 -0.56
N VAL A 39 -0.55 0.07 -1.80
CA VAL A 39 -1.23 -0.52 -2.97
C VAL A 39 -1.36 -2.04 -2.83
N SER A 40 -0.32 -2.72 -2.35
CA SER A 40 -0.34 -4.17 -2.14
C SER A 40 -1.36 -4.60 -1.11
N ILE A 41 -1.44 -3.90 0.03
CA ILE A 41 -2.42 -4.18 1.09
C ILE A 41 -3.84 -3.91 0.59
N THR A 42 -4.07 -2.81 -0.14
CA THR A 42 -5.38 -2.50 -0.72
C THR A 42 -5.82 -3.56 -1.72
N ALA A 43 -4.93 -3.98 -2.62
CA ALA A 43 -5.24 -5.04 -3.59
C ALA A 43 -5.57 -6.37 -2.90
N TYR A 44 -4.81 -6.73 -1.87
CA TYR A 44 -5.06 -7.94 -1.08
C TYR A 44 -6.40 -7.87 -0.32
N ALA A 45 -6.69 -6.74 0.34
CA ALA A 45 -7.95 -6.53 1.03
C ALA A 45 -9.15 -6.61 0.07
N LEU A 46 -9.03 -6.02 -1.12
CA LEU A 46 -10.07 -6.09 -2.15
C LEU A 46 -10.28 -7.52 -2.66
N SER A 47 -9.19 -8.27 -2.89
CA SER A 47 -9.26 -9.69 -3.22
C SER A 47 -10.03 -10.47 -2.14
N LEU A 48 -9.73 -10.22 -0.86
CA LEU A 48 -10.43 -10.86 0.24
C LEU A 48 -11.93 -10.51 0.25
N ILE A 49 -12.28 -9.24 0.02
CA ILE A 49 -13.69 -8.79 -0.06
C ILE A 49 -14.42 -9.52 -1.19
N ILE A 50 -13.81 -9.63 -2.38
CA ILE A 50 -14.40 -10.37 -3.51
C ILE A 50 -14.63 -11.83 -3.11
N ARG A 51 -13.63 -12.49 -2.49
CA ARG A 51 -13.74 -13.89 -2.07
C ARG A 51 -14.82 -14.12 -1.00
N ILE A 52 -14.98 -13.17 -0.07
CA ILE A 52 -16.06 -13.21 0.92
C ILE A 52 -17.42 -13.10 0.23
N HIS A 53 -17.56 -12.15 -0.70
CA HIS A 53 -18.80 -11.96 -1.43
C HIS A 53 -19.17 -13.18 -2.28
N GLU A 54 -18.20 -13.82 -2.95
CA GLU A 54 -18.42 -15.06 -3.69
C GLU A 54 -18.87 -16.23 -2.79
N ALA A 55 -18.38 -16.31 -1.56
CA ALA A 55 -18.68 -17.41 -0.64
C ALA A 55 -20.01 -17.25 0.12
N TYR A 56 -20.38 -16.01 0.47
CA TYR A 56 -21.54 -15.72 1.32
C TYR A 56 -22.66 -14.95 0.61
N GLY A 57 -22.42 -14.44 -0.60
CA GLY A 57 -23.36 -13.58 -1.34
C GLY A 57 -23.53 -12.18 -0.73
N SER A 58 -22.79 -11.86 0.33
CA SER A 58 -22.90 -10.62 1.09
C SER A 58 -21.56 -10.18 1.64
N ILE A 59 -21.42 -8.89 1.86
CA ILE A 59 -20.30 -8.27 2.57
C ILE A 59 -20.72 -7.76 3.97
N ASP A 60 -21.98 -7.94 4.35
CA ASP A 60 -22.46 -7.60 5.69
C ASP A 60 -21.95 -8.63 6.69
N LEU A 61 -21.22 -8.15 7.69
CA LEU A 61 -20.63 -8.99 8.73
C LEU A 61 -21.68 -9.81 9.49
N ASN A 62 -22.87 -9.24 9.74
CA ASN A 62 -23.93 -9.96 10.43
C ASN A 62 -24.44 -11.13 9.60
N GLU A 63 -24.50 -11.00 8.28
CA GLU A 63 -24.94 -12.09 7.38
C GLU A 63 -23.87 -13.17 7.25
N ILE A 64 -22.58 -12.77 7.19
CA ILE A 64 -21.45 -13.70 7.13
C ILE A 64 -21.33 -14.54 8.42
N LEU A 65 -21.61 -13.94 9.58
CA LEU A 65 -21.51 -14.58 10.89
C LEU A 65 -22.79 -15.32 11.32
N ARG A 66 -23.86 -15.30 10.52
CA ARG A 66 -25.08 -16.07 10.85
C ARG A 66 -24.72 -17.55 10.91
N PRO A 67 -24.98 -18.23 12.03
CA PRO A 67 -24.85 -19.69 12.10
C PRO A 67 -25.74 -20.27 11.01
N LYS A 68 -25.18 -21.11 10.13
CA LYS A 68 -26.02 -21.85 9.18
C LYS A 68 -26.96 -22.74 9.99
N GLU A 69 -28.22 -22.82 9.57
CA GLU A 69 -29.32 -23.54 10.25
C GLU A 69 -28.99 -25.03 10.57
N GLY A 70 -27.89 -25.59 10.04
CA GLY A 70 -27.40 -26.94 10.31
C GLY A 70 -26.23 -27.07 11.32
N ASP A 71 -25.77 -25.98 11.94
CA ASP A 71 -24.72 -26.01 12.98
C ASP A 71 -25.29 -26.01 14.41
N ARG A 72 -26.62 -26.10 14.53
CA ARG A 72 -27.30 -26.44 15.78
C ARG A 72 -27.12 -27.93 16.03
N ILE A 73 -25.98 -28.25 16.63
CA ILE A 73 -25.67 -29.52 17.27
C ILE A 73 -26.87 -30.02 18.09
N GLU A 74 -27.29 -31.25 17.78
CA GLU A 74 -27.93 -32.17 18.71
C GLU A 74 -27.07 -32.37 19.98
#